data_AF-A0A1Y5KBL2-F1
#
_entry.id   AF-A0A1Y5KBL2-F1
#
_cell.length_a   1.000
_cell.length_b   1.000
_cell.length_c   1.000
_cell.angle_alpha   90.00
_cell.angle_beta   90.00
_cell.angle_gamma   90.00
#
_symmetry.space_group_name_H-M   'P 1'
#
loop_
_entity.id
_entity.type
_entity.pdbx_description
1 polymer ?
#
loop_
_entity_poly.entity_id
_entity_poly.type
_entity_poly.pdbx_seq_one_letter_code
_entity_poly.pdbx_strand_id
1 'polypeptide(L)' 'MHIQFQSPAVHWVEALPIGNGRLGAMVFGGIEKERIALNEDTLWSGFPGEWNNPGTKAALRNEGAMEQ' A
#
# COMPACT_ATOMS: atom_id res chain seq x y z
N MET A 1 -8.25 9.34 -23.99
CA MET A 1 -8.82 8.25 -23.17
C MET A 1 -9.24 8.85 -21.84
N HIS A 2 -10.45 8.58 -21.35
CA HIS A 2 -10.94 9.07 -20.07
C HIS A 2 -11.70 7.96 -19.33
N ILE A 3 -11.74 8.05 -18.00
CA ILE A 3 -12.58 7.21 -17.14
C ILE A 3 -13.61 8.12 -16.50
N GLN A 4 -14.88 7.75 -16.59
CA GLN A 4 -16.01 8.55 -16.13
C GLN A 4 -17.09 7.64 -15.55
N PHE A 5 -17.83 8.16 -14.57
CA PHE A 5 -18.93 7.48 -13.90
C PHE A 5 -20.14 8.41 -13.81
N GLN A 6 -21.33 7.83 -13.73
CA GLN A 6 -22.59 8.59 -13.67
C GLN A 6 -23.04 8.88 -12.23
N SER A 7 -22.33 8.36 -11.22
CA SER A 7 -22.65 8.53 -9.81
C SER A 7 -21.37 8.69 -8.97
N PRO A 8 -21.42 9.38 -7.82
CA PRO A 8 -20.32 9.43 -6.87
C PRO A 8 -19.93 8.06 -6.34
N ALA A 9 -18.67 7.90 -5.95
CA ALA A 9 -18.16 6.71 -5.29
C ALA A 9 -18.70 6.60 -3.85
N VAL A 10 -19.10 5.39 -3.46
CA VAL A 10 -19.46 5.05 -2.07
C VAL A 10 -18.26 4.37 -1.40
N HIS A 11 -17.63 3.45 -2.13
CA HIS A 11 -16.48 2.68 -1.65
C HIS A 11 -15.16 3.23 -2.21
N TRP A 12 -14.06 2.99 -1.49
CA TRP A 12 -12.74 3.50 -1.87
C TRP A 12 -12.27 3.02 -3.24
N VAL A 13 -12.58 1.76 -3.59
CA VAL A 13 -12.21 1.16 -4.88
C VAL A 13 -12.95 1.74 -6.09
N GLU A 14 -14.00 2.52 -5.86
CA GLU A 14 -14.76 3.22 -6.90
C GLU A 14 -14.24 4.65 -7.14
N ALA A 15 -13.46 5.20 -6.21
CA ALA A 15 -12.92 6.55 -6.29
C ALA A 15 -11.78 6.65 -7.30
N LEU A 16 -11.60 7.84 -7.90
CA LEU A 16 -10.61 8.05 -8.94
C LEU A 16 -9.23 8.40 -8.34
N PRO A 17 -8.15 7.65 -8.66
CA PRO A 17 -6.81 7.93 -8.17
C PRO A 17 -6.14 9.06 -8.95
N ILE A 18 -5.47 9.96 -8.24
CA ILE A 18 -4.54 10.95 -8.79
C ILE A 18 -3.27 10.99 -7.94
N GLY A 19 -2.13 11.34 -8.55
CA GLY A 19 -0.88 11.45 -7.80
C GLY A 19 0.28 11.99 -8.62
N ASN A 20 1.34 12.42 -7.93
CA ASN A 20 2.56 12.97 -8.52
C ASN A 20 3.83 12.18 -8.15
N GLY A 21 3.67 10.92 -7.74
CA GLY A 21 4.75 10.06 -7.27
C GLY A 21 4.98 10.13 -5.75
N ARG A 22 4.81 11.31 -5.12
CA ARG A 22 4.96 11.49 -3.66
C ARG A 22 3.63 11.60 -2.94
N LEU A 23 2.75 12.46 -3.43
CA LEU A 23 1.40 12.64 -2.92
C LEU A 23 0.40 11.88 -3.80
N GLY A 24 -0.57 11.24 -3.14
CA GLY A 24 -1.69 10.57 -3.77
C GLY A 24 -3.03 11.06 -3.19
N ALA A 25 -4.07 10.99 -4.00
CA ALA A 25 -5.43 11.22 -3.54
C ALA A 25 -6.45 10.33 -4.26
N MET A 26 -7.53 9.99 -3.57
CA MET A 26 -8.70 9.34 -4.14
C MET A 26 -9.88 10.30 -4.09
N VAL A 27 -10.45 10.61 -5.26
CA VAL A 27 -11.56 11.56 -5.42
C VAL A 27 -12.88 10.81 -5.51
N PHE A 28 -13.81 11.09 -4.60
CA PHE A 28 -15.09 10.37 -4.51
C PHE A 28 -16.21 11.00 -5.33
N GLY A 29 -16.18 12.32 -5.57
CA GLY A 29 -17.18 13.01 -6.37
C GLY A 29 -18.48 13.31 -5.62
N GLY A 30 -18.45 13.38 -4.28
CA GLY A 30 -19.64 13.60 -3.46
C GLY A 30 -20.28 14.97 -3.72
N ILE A 31 -21.59 15.00 -4.00
CA ILE A 31 -22.31 16.21 -4.45
C ILE A 31 -22.48 17.25 -3.33
N GLU A 32 -23.11 16.86 -2.22
CA GLU A 32 -23.30 17.76 -1.07
C GLU A 32 -22.06 17.82 -0.18
N LYS A 33 -21.35 16.71 -0.08
CA LYS A 33 -20.15 16.57 0.73
C LYS A 33 -19.14 15.69 0.02
N GLU A 34 -18.06 16.31 -0.42
CA GLU A 34 -16.94 15.60 -1.01
C GLU A 34 -16.09 14.91 0.06
N ARG A 35 -15.48 13.78 -0.32
CA ARG A 35 -14.38 13.13 0.39
C ARG A 35 -13.19 13.01 -0.55
N ILE A 36 -12.05 13.53 -0.10
CA ILE A 36 -10.77 13.26 -0.75
C ILE A 36 -9.92 12.49 0.26
N ALA A 37 -9.63 11.22 -0.04
CA ALA A 37 -8.68 10.45 0.78
C ALA A 37 -7.25 10.79 0.32
N LEU A 38 -6.34 11.03 1.27
CA LEU A 38 -4.96 11.48 0.97
C LEU A 38 -3.93 10.42 1.37
N ASN A 39 -2.85 10.37 0.59
CA ASN A 39 -1.69 9.52 0.85
C ASN A 39 -0.38 10.31 0.65
N GLU A 40 0.65 9.89 1.38
CA GLU A 40 2.05 10.32 1.24
C GLU A 40 2.89 9.03 1.19
N ASP A 41 3.74 8.89 0.18
CA ASP A 41 4.45 7.63 -0.13
C ASP A 41 5.43 7.17 0.96
N THR A 42 5.91 8.09 1.79
CA THR A 42 6.84 7.82 2.91
C THR A 42 6.16 7.77 4.28
N LEU A 43 4.84 7.96 4.38
CA LEU A 43 4.11 7.87 5.65
C LEU A 43 3.91 6.41 6.09
N TRP A 44 4.98 5.83 6.61
CA TRP A 44 5.01 4.48 7.19
C TRP A 44 5.10 4.55 8.70
N SER A 45 4.53 3.54 9.37
CA SER A 45 4.77 3.32 10.80
C SER A 45 6.07 2.57 11.03
N GLY A 46 6.61 2.68 12.25
CA GLY A 46 7.86 2.03 12.64
C GLY A 46 9.10 2.90 12.42
N PHE A 47 10.26 2.27 12.53
CA PHE A 47 11.58 2.90 12.44
C PHE A 47 12.61 1.84 12.00
N PRO A 48 13.82 2.23 11.57
CA PRO A 48 14.87 1.26 11.23
C PRO A 48 15.14 0.29 12.40
N GLY A 49 15.16 -1.00 12.11
CA GLY A 49 15.33 -2.05 13.12
C GLY A 49 16.08 -3.27 12.57
N GLU A 50 16.57 -4.10 13.48
CA GLU A 50 17.16 -5.40 13.14
C GLU A 50 16.06 -6.46 13.06
N TRP A 51 15.65 -6.78 11.84
CA TRP A 51 14.62 -7.78 11.56
C TRP A 51 15.20 -9.14 11.19
N ASN A 52 16.53 -9.25 11.18
CA ASN A 52 17.24 -10.48 10.84
C ASN A 52 17.05 -11.53 11.94
N ASN A 53 16.69 -12.76 11.56
CA ASN A 53 16.71 -13.88 12.48
C ASN A 53 18.14 -14.47 12.55
N PRO A 54 18.84 -14.40 13.70
CA PRO A 54 20.21 -14.91 13.82
C PRO A 54 20.29 -16.44 13.65
N GLY A 55 19.19 -17.17 13.85
CA GLY A 55 19.12 -18.63 13.70
C GLY A 55 19.10 -19.13 12.26
N THR A 56 18.81 -18.27 11.27
CA THR A 56 18.60 -18.69 9.88
C THR A 56 19.80 -19.41 9.29
N LYS A 57 21.02 -18.95 9.59
CA LYS A 57 22.25 -19.59 9.10
C LYS A 57 22.41 -21.03 9.61
N ALA A 58 22.01 -21.30 10.85
CA ALA A 58 22.10 -22.63 11.43
C ALA A 58 21.03 -23.57 10.87
N ALA A 59 19.81 -23.06 10.64
CA ALA A 59 18.72 -23.83 10.04
C ALA A 59 19.05 -24.32 8.62
N LEU A 60 19.54 -23.42 7.76
CA LEU A 60 19.93 -23.77 6.38
C LEU A 60 21.04 -24.84 6.32
N ARG A 61 21.97 -24.84 7.30
CA ARG A 61 23.03 -25.85 7.37
C ARG A 61 22.48 -27.24 7.68
N ASN A 62 21.44 -27.33 8.50
CA ASN A 62 20.88 -28.60 8.93
C ASN A 62 20.00 -29.25 7.85
N GLU A 63 19.34 -28.45 7.00
CA GLU A 63 18.54 -28.97 5.88
C GLU A 63 19.40 -29.61 4.79
N GLY A 64 20.52 -28.99 4.40
CA GLY A 64 21.45 -29.58 3.43
C GLY A 64 22.21 -30.82 3.92
N ALA A 65 22.13 -31.13 5.22
CA ALA A 65 22.71 -32.33 5.82
C ALA A 65 21.70 -33.49 5.94
N MET A 66 20.40 -33.25 5.73
CA MET A 66 19.35 -34.28 5.75
C MET A 66 18.94 -34.78 4.36
N GLU A 67 19.48 -34.18 3.29
CA GLU A 67 19.31 -34.65 1.89
C GLU A 67 20.45 -35.57 1.41
N GLN A 68 21.38 -35.97 2.29
CA GLN A 68 22.45 -36.95 2.00
C GLN A 68 22.30 -38.22 2.83
#